data_AF-A0AAN7D5W3-F1
#
_entry.id   AF-A0AAN7D5W3-F1
#
_cell.length_a   1.000
_cell.length_b   1.000
_cell.length_c   1.000
_cell.angle_alpha   90.00
_cell.angle_beta   90.00
_cell.angle_gamma   90.00
#
_symmetry.space_group_name_H-M   'P 1'
#
loop_
_entity.id
_entity.type
_entity.pdbx_description
1 polymer ?
#
loop_
_entity_poly.entity_id
_entity_poly.type
_entity_poly.pdbx_seq_one_letter_code
_entity_poly.pdbx_strand_id
1 'polypeptide(L)'
;MLNIVRSSSNAKRATFSLVQSRLSSTGGSTAPGGDTRLEVIRRVLFEPARREQPIQLEGEALEQHETIERAWKLHKMRSREQRERSLERQFRAMNAAMTELEKTSDRLYKGALVKSRHITYPKQAKIPTETPSTQGWDYTYKAVEEAA
;
A
#
# COMPACT_ATOMS: atom_id res chain seq x y z
N MET A 1 26.95 -12.26 -25.78
CA MET A 1 25.93 -13.31 -26.02
C MET A 1 25.30 -13.66 -24.67
N LEU A 2 24.26 -12.94 -24.24
CA LEU A 2 23.58 -13.22 -22.96
C LEU A 2 22.30 -13.98 -23.28
N ASN A 3 22.31 -15.29 -22.98
CA ASN A 3 21.19 -16.19 -23.16
C ASN A 3 20.00 -15.75 -22.30
N ILE A 4 18.92 -15.33 -22.96
CA ILE A 4 17.61 -15.17 -22.33
C ILE A 4 17.04 -16.57 -22.17
N VAL A 5 17.13 -17.11 -20.96
CA VAL A 5 16.42 -18.33 -20.58
C VAL A 5 14.92 -18.01 -20.59
N ARG A 6 14.24 -18.39 -21.67
CA ARG A 6 12.78 -18.50 -21.70
C ARG A 6 12.39 -19.63 -20.75
N SER A 7 12.06 -19.30 -19.51
CA SER A 7 11.44 -20.24 -18.58
C SER A 7 10.03 -20.54 -19.07
N SER A 8 9.87 -21.68 -19.75
CA SER A 8 8.58 -22.31 -19.97
C SER A 8 8.11 -22.91 -18.65
N SER A 9 7.55 -22.09 -17.77
CA SER A 9 6.81 -22.59 -16.61
C SER A 9 5.46 -23.11 -17.08
N ASN A 10 5.37 -24.41 -17.33
CA ASN A 10 4.10 -25.11 -17.45
C ASN A 10 3.46 -25.21 -16.06
N ALA A 11 2.92 -24.08 -15.59
CA ALA A 11 2.19 -24.02 -14.34
C ALA A 11 0.85 -24.72 -14.57
N LYS A 12 0.72 -25.94 -14.04
CA LYS A 12 -0.56 -26.64 -13.93
C LYS A 12 -1.54 -25.66 -13.27
N ARG A 13 -2.56 -25.24 -14.04
CA ARG A 13 -3.64 -24.40 -13.56
C ARG A 13 -4.27 -25.10 -12.35
N ALA A 14 -3.96 -24.61 -11.15
CA ALA A 14 -4.73 -24.93 -9.97
C ALA A 14 -6.13 -24.36 -10.22
N THR A 15 -7.07 -25.23 -10.58
CA THR A 15 -8.48 -24.92 -10.56
C THR A 15 -8.84 -24.64 -9.10
N PHE A 16 -8.99 -23.38 -8.74
CA PHE A 16 -9.66 -23.01 -7.50
C PHE A 16 -11.06 -23.62 -7.54
N SER A 17 -11.30 -24.66 -6.74
CA SER A 17 -12.65 -25.17 -6.51
C SER A 17 -13.37 -24.15 -5.64
N LEU A 18 -14.29 -23.42 -6.26
CA LEU A 18 -15.18 -22.55 -5.52
C LEU A 18 -16.14 -23.44 -4.74
N VAL A 19 -16.11 -23.27 -3.42
CA VAL A 19 -17.10 -23.82 -2.49
C VAL A 19 -18.49 -23.61 -3.06
N GLN A 20 -19.19 -24.71 -3.32
CA GLN A 20 -20.62 -24.73 -3.62
C GLN A 20 -21.34 -24.21 -2.38
N SER A 21 -21.66 -22.91 -2.32
CA SER A 21 -22.69 -22.41 -1.41
C SER A 21 -24.02 -22.96 -1.91
N ARG A 22 -24.39 -24.16 -1.45
CA ARG A 22 -25.75 -24.68 -1.59
C ARG A 22 -26.65 -23.81 -0.71
N LEU A 23 -27.24 -22.78 -1.31
CA LEU A 23 -28.37 -22.09 -0.72
C LEU A 23 -29.57 -23.02 -0.84
N SER A 24 -29.95 -23.66 0.26
CA SER A 24 -31.24 -24.33 0.38
C SER A 24 -32.32 -23.25 0.32
N SER A 25 -33.00 -23.09 -0.82
CA SER A 25 -34.23 -22.32 -0.88
C SER A 25 -35.37 -23.17 -0.33
N THR A 26 -35.61 -23.07 0.97
CA THR A 26 -36.94 -23.36 1.52
C THR A 26 -37.91 -22.36 0.90
N GLY A 27 -39.01 -22.88 0.34
CA GLY A 27 -39.93 -22.15 -0.53
C GLY A 27 -40.49 -20.86 0.07
N GLY A 28 -40.76 -19.90 -0.81
CA GLY A 28 -41.42 -18.64 -0.48
C GLY A 28 -41.71 -17.84 -1.75
N SER A 29 -42.94 -17.95 -2.24
CA SER A 29 -43.63 -17.09 -3.21
C SER A 29 -42.79 -16.47 -4.35
N THR A 30 -43.01 -16.97 -5.56
CA THR A 30 -42.84 -16.21 -6.80
C THR A 30 -43.84 -15.05 -6.84
N ALA A 31 -43.66 -14.05 -5.97
CA ALA A 31 -44.33 -12.77 -6.08
C ALA A 31 -43.51 -11.90 -7.05
N PRO A 32 -44.14 -11.21 -8.03
CA PRO A 32 -43.46 -10.31 -8.95
C PRO A 32 -43.08 -9.00 -8.24
N GLY A 33 -42.30 -9.11 -7.16
CA GLY A 33 -41.99 -8.03 -6.23
C GLY A 33 -40.85 -8.37 -5.25
N GLY A 34 -39.97 -9.31 -5.59
CA GLY A 34 -38.71 -9.52 -4.87
C GLY A 34 -37.85 -8.25 -4.96
N ASP A 35 -37.27 -7.82 -3.84
CA ASP A 35 -36.51 -6.56 -3.77
C ASP A 35 -35.33 -6.59 -4.76
N THR A 36 -35.45 -5.82 -5.84
CA THR A 36 -34.44 -5.69 -6.90
C THR A 36 -33.06 -5.33 -6.35
N ARG A 37 -32.99 -4.66 -5.18
CA ARG A 37 -31.73 -4.36 -4.48
C ARG A 37 -31.01 -5.63 -4.06
N LEU A 38 -31.73 -6.62 -3.52
CA LEU A 38 -31.14 -7.89 -3.08
C LEU A 38 -30.61 -8.69 -4.28
N GLU A 39 -31.26 -8.61 -5.43
CA GLU A 39 -30.80 -9.25 -6.66
C GLU A 39 -29.56 -8.55 -7.23
N VAL A 40 -29.53 -7.22 -7.23
CA VAL A 40 -28.34 -6.45 -7.62
C VAL A 40 -27.17 -6.73 -6.69
N ILE A 41 -27.39 -6.75 -5.36
CA ILE A 41 -26.37 -7.12 -4.38
C ILE A 41 -25.88 -8.54 -4.64
N ARG A 42 -26.78 -9.50 -4.85
CA ARG A 42 -26.43 -10.90 -5.15
C ARG A 42 -25.61 -10.99 -6.44
N ARG A 43 -25.99 -10.24 -7.48
CA ARG A 43 -25.29 -10.21 -8.76
C ARG A 43 -23.91 -9.56 -8.64
N VAL A 44 -23.78 -8.46 -7.91
CA VAL A 44 -22.47 -7.79 -7.73
C VAL A 44 -21.51 -8.64 -6.90
N LEU A 45 -22.02 -9.34 -5.87
CA LEU A 45 -21.16 -10.10 -4.94
C LEU A 45 -20.86 -11.52 -5.42
N PHE A 46 -21.80 -12.18 -6.11
CA PHE A 46 -21.69 -13.61 -6.40
C PHE A 46 -21.71 -13.97 -7.89
N GLU A 47 -22.04 -13.03 -8.79
CA GLU A 47 -21.81 -13.27 -10.22
C GLU A 47 -20.31 -13.21 -10.49
N PRO A 48 -19.69 -14.25 -11.06
CA PRO A 48 -18.30 -14.16 -11.47
C PRO A 48 -18.19 -13.06 -12.53
N ALA A 49 -17.42 -12.00 -12.23
CA ALA A 49 -17.14 -10.94 -13.19
C ALA A 49 -16.70 -11.55 -14.52
N ARG A 50 -17.29 -11.10 -15.64
CA ARG A 50 -16.89 -11.55 -16.98
C ARG A 50 -15.40 -11.28 -17.12
N ARG A 51 -14.60 -12.33 -17.23
CA ARG A 51 -13.16 -12.19 -17.45
C ARG A 51 -12.96 -11.65 -18.85
N GLU A 52 -12.46 -10.43 -18.94
CA GLU A 52 -11.98 -9.87 -20.20
C GLU A 52 -10.85 -10.75 -20.73
N GLN A 53 -10.83 -10.95 -22.05
CA GLN A 53 -9.75 -11.72 -22.68
C GLN A 53 -8.44 -10.93 -22.56
N PRO A 54 -7.28 -11.59 -22.37
CA PRO A 54 -6.00 -10.89 -22.28
C PRO A 54 -5.73 -10.14 -23.58
N ILE A 55 -5.25 -8.91 -23.47
CA ILE A 55 -4.82 -8.09 -24.61
C ILE A 55 -3.62 -8.79 -25.26
N GLN A 56 -3.75 -9.13 -26.54
CA GLN A 56 -2.66 -9.71 -27.33
C GLN A 56 -1.84 -8.56 -27.91
N LEU A 57 -0.64 -8.36 -27.39
CA LEU A 57 0.33 -7.39 -27.89
C LEU A 57 1.33 -8.12 -28.78
N GLU A 58 1.51 -7.65 -30.01
CA GLU A 58 2.39 -8.28 -31.00
C GLU A 58 3.31 -7.23 -31.65
N GLY A 59 4.48 -7.67 -32.11
CA GLY A 59 5.45 -6.82 -32.80
C GLY A 59 5.93 -5.63 -31.97
N GLU A 60 5.89 -4.44 -32.56
CA GLU A 60 6.40 -3.20 -31.95
C GLU A 60 5.69 -2.85 -30.63
N ALA A 61 4.38 -3.11 -30.52
CA ALA A 61 3.63 -2.81 -29.29
C ALA A 61 4.11 -3.64 -28.09
N LEU A 62 4.53 -4.88 -28.32
CA LEU A 62 5.10 -5.75 -27.30
C LEU A 62 6.48 -5.22 -26.84
N GLU A 63 7.33 -4.85 -27.80
CA GLU A 63 8.67 -4.30 -27.50
C GLU A 63 8.59 -2.98 -26.71
N GLN A 64 7.64 -2.11 -27.06
CA GLN A 64 7.35 -0.87 -26.34
C GLN A 64 6.89 -1.18 -24.91
N HIS A 65 5.93 -2.11 -24.74
CA HIS A 65 5.45 -2.53 -23.42
C HIS A 65 6.59 -3.05 -22.54
N GLU A 66 7.45 -3.93 -23.07
CA GLU A 66 8.60 -4.46 -22.33
C GLU A 66 9.61 -3.36 -21.94
N THR A 67 9.78 -2.36 -22.80
CA THR A 67 10.69 -1.25 -22.54
C THR A 67 10.16 -0.33 -21.45
N ILE A 68 8.86 0.01 -21.49
CA ILE A 68 8.19 0.79 -20.45
C ILE A 68 8.25 0.06 -19.11
N GLU A 69 7.94 -1.24 -19.09
CA GLU A 69 7.99 -2.06 -17.87
C GLU A 69 9.40 -2.14 -17.28
N ARG A 70 10.43 -2.33 -18.11
CA ARG A 70 11.82 -2.33 -17.65
C ARG A 70 12.22 -0.97 -17.08
N ALA A 71 11.89 0.13 -17.77
CA ALA A 71 12.16 1.48 -17.30
C ALA A 71 11.47 1.77 -15.96
N TRP A 72 10.23 1.33 -15.79
CA TRP A 72 9.48 1.47 -14.54
C TRP A 72 10.10 0.67 -13.39
N LYS A 73 10.51 -0.58 -13.64
CA LYS A 73 11.22 -1.40 -12.65
C LYS A 73 12.54 -0.75 -12.22
N LEU A 74 13.30 -0.23 -13.17
CA LEU A 74 14.53 0.51 -12.87
C LEU A 74 14.26 1.78 -12.06
N HIS A 75 13.22 2.55 -12.41
CA HIS A 75 12.81 3.73 -11.66
C HIS A 75 12.45 3.35 -10.21
N LYS A 76 11.60 2.34 -10.00
CA LYS A 76 11.22 1.85 -8.67
C LYS A 76 12.44 1.41 -7.84
N MET A 77 13.38 0.69 -8.46
CA MET A 77 14.62 0.27 -7.80
C MET A 77 15.45 1.48 -7.35
N ARG A 78 15.68 2.47 -8.24
CA ARG A 78 16.42 3.69 -7.91
C ARG A 78 15.73 4.51 -6.82
N SER A 79 14.40 4.66 -6.88
CA SER A 79 13.62 5.38 -5.87
C SER A 79 13.67 4.68 -4.50
N ARG A 80 13.71 3.34 -4.47
CA ARG A 80 13.93 2.58 -3.22
C ARG A 80 15.33 2.81 -2.68
N GLU A 81 16.34 2.65 -3.51
CA GLU A 81 17.74 2.81 -3.12
C GLU A 81 18.04 4.24 -2.64
N GLN A 82 17.45 5.27 -3.26
CA GLN A 82 17.56 6.65 -2.80
C GLN A 82 16.96 6.84 -1.40
N ARG A 83 15.80 6.26 -1.12
CA ARG A 83 15.18 6.29 0.22
C ARG A 83 16.06 5.58 1.24
N GLU A 84 16.58 4.40 0.92
CA GLU A 84 17.49 3.64 1.80
C GLU A 84 18.77 4.43 2.10
N ARG A 85 19.42 5.00 1.08
CA ARG A 85 20.60 5.88 1.28
C ARG A 85 20.27 7.09 2.16
N SER A 86 19.09 7.69 2.01
CA SER A 86 18.69 8.83 2.84
C SER A 86 18.51 8.44 4.31
N LEU A 87 17.89 7.29 4.58
CA LEU A 87 17.72 6.74 5.92
C LEU A 87 19.07 6.38 6.53
N GLU A 88 19.97 5.78 5.75
CA GLU A 88 21.31 5.45 6.21
C GLU A 88 22.11 6.71 6.60
N ARG A 89 22.02 7.79 5.81
CA ARG A 89 22.65 9.08 6.15
C ARG A 89 22.08 9.66 7.44
N GLN A 90 20.76 9.65 7.61
CA GLN A 90 20.10 10.13 8.83
C GLN A 90 20.55 9.31 10.04
N PHE A 91 20.62 7.99 9.91
CA PHE A 91 21.10 7.10 10.98
C PHE A 91 22.58 7.36 11.32
N ARG A 92 23.46 7.48 10.32
CA ARG A 92 24.87 7.79 10.54
C ARG A 92 25.06 9.13 11.27
N ALA A 93 24.31 10.16 10.89
CA ALA A 93 24.33 11.46 11.55
C ALA A 93 23.83 11.36 13.00
N MET A 94 22.73 10.64 13.23
CA MET A 94 22.19 10.39 14.58
C MET A 94 23.21 9.64 15.46
N ASN A 95 23.87 8.62 14.91
CA ASN A 95 24.88 7.85 15.64
C ASN A 95 26.10 8.71 16.00
N ALA A 96 26.61 9.50 15.05
CA ALA A 96 27.71 10.43 15.31
C ALA A 96 27.35 11.42 16.43
N ALA A 97 26.16 12.01 16.40
CA ALA A 97 25.68 12.90 17.47
C ALA A 97 25.59 12.19 18.83
N MET A 98 25.11 10.95 18.87
CA MET A 98 25.06 10.18 20.12
C MET A 98 26.45 9.82 20.66
N THR A 99 27.40 9.48 19.79
CA THR A 99 28.78 9.22 20.22
C THR A 99 29.47 10.46 20.79
N GLU A 100 29.18 11.64 20.26
CA GLU A 100 29.67 12.91 20.83
C GLU A 100 28.95 13.25 22.15
N LEU A 101 27.65 12.97 22.25
CA LEU A 101 26.89 13.16 23.48
C LEU A 101 27.39 12.28 24.63
N GLU A 102 27.73 11.02 24.35
CA GLU A 102 28.31 10.07 25.31
C GLU A 102 29.64 10.57 25.89
N LYS A 103 30.52 11.12 25.04
CA LYS A 103 31.81 11.68 25.46
C LYS A 103 31.65 12.94 26.32
N THR A 104 30.65 13.77 26.02
CA THR A 104 30.47 15.09 26.66
C THR A 104 29.63 15.03 27.93
N SER A 105 28.55 14.23 27.95
CA SER A 105 27.65 14.16 29.11
C SER A 105 26.88 12.84 29.21
N ASP A 106 27.32 11.98 30.14
CA ASP A 106 26.69 10.69 30.42
C ASP A 106 25.21 10.83 30.86
N ARG A 107 24.86 11.89 31.60
CA ARG A 107 23.46 12.14 32.03
C ARG A 107 22.51 12.34 30.83
N LEU A 108 22.88 13.18 29.86
CA LEU A 108 22.02 13.46 28.70
C LEU A 108 21.96 12.26 27.77
N TYR A 109 23.09 11.56 27.60
CA TYR A 109 23.15 10.32 26.84
C TYR A 109 22.19 9.26 27.39
N LYS A 110 22.24 8.99 28.70
CA LYS A 110 21.31 8.09 29.39
C LYS A 110 19.85 8.54 29.23
N GLY A 111 19.58 9.84 29.31
CA GLY A 111 18.25 10.41 29.08
C GLY A 111 17.71 10.18 27.67
N ALA A 112 18.55 10.36 26.64
CA ALA A 112 18.18 10.16 25.24
C ALA A 112 17.91 8.67 24.89
N LEU A 113 18.57 7.74 25.59
CA LEU A 113 18.34 6.29 25.44
C LEU A 113 17.00 5.81 26.02
N VAL A 114 16.36 6.61 26.88
CA VAL A 114 15.08 6.23 27.49
C VAL A 114 13.99 6.20 26.41
N LYS A 115 13.53 4.99 26.07
CA LYS A 115 12.40 4.81 25.16
C LYS A 115 11.10 5.25 25.85
N SER A 116 10.42 6.23 25.26
CA SER A 116 9.07 6.60 25.71
C SER A 116 8.09 5.44 25.46
N ARG A 117 7.30 5.08 26.46
CA ARG A 117 6.31 3.99 26.37
C ARG A 117 5.14 4.30 25.42
N HIS A 118 4.80 5.58 25.24
CA HIS A 118 3.65 6.03 24.47
C HIS A 118 4.08 7.05 23.40
N ILE A 119 4.83 6.61 22.40
CA ILE A 119 5.08 7.42 21.20
C ILE A 119 3.97 7.11 20.19
N THR A 120 3.10 8.09 19.95
CA THR A 120 2.02 8.01 18.96
C THR A 120 2.13 9.22 18.05
N TYR A 121 1.92 9.02 16.75
CA TYR A 121 1.86 10.13 15.80
C TYR A 121 0.71 11.07 16.17
N PRO A 122 0.94 12.40 16.19
CA PRO A 122 -0.11 13.36 16.52
C PRO A 122 -1.23 13.30 15.48
N LYS A 123 -2.50 13.36 15.93
CA LYS A 123 -3.67 13.29 15.03
C LYS A 123 -3.73 14.44 14.04
N GLN A 124 -3.08 15.56 14.37
CA GLN A 124 -2.98 16.75 13.52
C GLN A 124 -2.03 16.54 12.32
N ALA A 125 -1.11 15.56 12.38
CA ALA A 125 -0.25 15.21 11.26
C ALA A 125 -1.03 14.35 10.25
N LYS A 126 -1.73 15.04 9.34
CA LYS A 126 -2.57 14.42 8.30
C LYS A 126 -1.73 13.82 7.18
N ILE A 127 -2.30 12.81 6.51
CA ILE A 127 -1.75 12.25 5.28
C ILE A 127 -1.85 13.31 4.17
N PRO A 128 -0.83 13.48 3.31
CA PRO A 128 -0.89 14.39 2.18
C PRO A 128 -2.07 14.10 1.25
N THR A 129 -2.76 15.16 0.79
CA THR A 129 -3.85 15.11 -0.19
C THR A 129 -3.38 15.65 -1.53
N GLU A 130 -3.99 15.18 -2.64
CA GLU A 130 -3.65 15.63 -4.01
C GLU A 130 -3.87 17.14 -4.21
N THR A 131 -4.95 17.69 -3.63
CA THR A 131 -5.22 19.13 -3.63
C THR A 131 -5.19 19.67 -2.20
N PRO A 132 -4.68 20.90 -1.99
CA PRO A 132 -4.67 21.51 -0.68
C PRO A 132 -6.10 21.89 -0.24
N SER A 133 -6.32 22.01 1.07
CA SER A 133 -7.59 22.53 1.60
C SER A 133 -7.76 24.02 1.32
N THR A 134 -9.00 24.52 1.27
CA THR A 134 -9.30 25.95 1.03
C THR A 134 -8.60 26.88 2.02
N GLN A 135 -8.52 26.49 3.29
CA GLN A 135 -7.86 27.27 4.34
C GLN A 135 -6.32 27.09 4.33
N GLY A 136 -5.82 26.00 3.73
CA GLY A 136 -4.39 25.65 3.71
C GLY A 136 -3.88 25.23 5.10
N TRP A 137 -3.48 26.22 5.91
CA TRP A 137 -2.87 26.05 7.23
C TRP A 137 -3.68 26.78 8.32
N ASP A 138 -3.78 26.18 9.51
CA ASP A 138 -4.46 26.77 10.66
C ASP A 138 -3.47 27.53 11.55
N TYR A 139 -3.45 28.86 11.44
CA TYR A 139 -2.62 29.73 12.29
C TYR A 139 -3.23 29.99 13.67
N THR A 140 -4.48 29.57 13.91
CA THR A 140 -5.19 29.81 15.18
C THR A 140 -5.07 28.65 16.16
N TYR A 141 -4.28 27.62 15.81
CA TYR A 141 -4.11 26.42 16.60
C TYR A 141 -3.71 26.72 18.05
N LYS A 142 -4.44 26.13 18.99
CA LYS A 142 -4.11 26.10 20.43
C LYS A 142 -4.01 24.65 20.89
N ALA A 143 -3.03 24.36 21.75
CA ALA A 143 -2.96 23.07 22.41
C ALA A 143 -4.23 22.86 23.23
N VAL A 144 -4.78 21.64 23.20
CA VAL A 144 -5.94 21.30 24.04
C VAL A 144 -5.48 21.40 25.49
N GLU A 145 -6.00 22.39 26.24
CA GLU A 145 -5.80 22.45 27.68
C GLU A 145 -6.54 21.27 28.32
N GLU A 146 -5.79 20.43 29.00
CA GLU A 146 -6.29 19.26 29.72
C GLU A 146 -7.22 19.77 30.84
N ALA A 147 -8.54 19.65 30.66
CA ALA A 147 -9.50 19.96 31.71
C ALA A 147 -9.22 19.04 32.91
N ALA A 148 -8.75 19.65 34.00
CA ALA A 148 -8.36 19.03 35.26
C ALA A 148 -9.49 18.25 35.95
#